data_AF-A0A2P5VWZ0-F1
#
_entry.id   AF-A0A2P5VWZ0-F1
#
_cell.length_a   1.000
_cell.length_b   1.000
_cell.length_c   1.000
_cell.angle_alpha   90.00
_cell.angle_beta   90.00
_cell.angle_gamma   90.00
#
_symmetry.space_group_name_H-M   'P 1'
#
loop_
_entity.id
_entity.type
_entity.pdbx_description
1 polymer ?
#
loop_
_entity_poly.entity_id
_entity_poly.type
_entity_poly.pdbx_seq_one_letter_code
_entity_poly.pdbx_strand_id
1 'polypeptide(L)' 'MSSGRCAACRYLRRRCTQDCILSPYFPSNNPQRFASVHRIYGASNVTKLLQFKPDGVLLADSTLYTTRHWN' A
#
# COMPACT_ATOMS: atom_id res chain seq x y z
N MET A 1 13.44 -1.17 14.13
CA MET A 1 12.10 -1.74 13.84
C MET A 1 11.09 -0.62 13.94
N SER A 2 10.39 -0.29 12.86
CA SER A 2 9.43 0.83 12.82
C SER A 2 8.26 0.55 13.77
N SER A 3 8.30 1.14 14.96
CA SER A 3 7.36 0.97 16.07
C SER A 3 6.02 1.70 15.86
N GLY A 4 5.55 1.79 14.62
CA GLY A 4 4.39 2.60 14.25
C GLY A 4 3.47 1.93 13.23
N ARG A 5 2.17 2.29 13.27
CA ARG A 5 1.16 1.85 12.29
C ARG A 5 1.66 2.05 10.86
N CYS A 6 1.45 1.06 9.99
CA CYS A 6 1.81 1.15 8.56
C CYS A 6 1.03 2.27 7.86
N ALA A 7 1.54 2.77 6.72
CA ALA A 7 0.93 3.86 5.97
C ALA A 7 -0.52 3.55 5.55
N ALA A 8 -0.80 2.30 5.17
CA ALA A 8 -2.14 1.87 4.81
C ALA A 8 -3.13 1.92 5.97
N CYS A 9 -2.77 1.34 7.11
CA CYS A 9 -3.63 1.33 8.30
C CYS A 9 -3.83 2.74 8.87
N ARG A 10 -2.82 3.61 8.77
CA ARG A 10 -2.95 5.03 9.10
C ARG A 10 -3.96 5.73 8.19
N TYR A 11 -3.87 5.53 6.88
CA TYR A 11 -4.81 6.13 5.92
C TYR A 11 -6.25 5.64 6.11
N LEU A 12 -6.43 4.32 6.27
CA LEU A 12 -7.73 3.69 6.49
C LEU A 12 -8.30 3.91 7.91
N ARG A 13 -7.58 4.64 8.77
CA ARG A 13 -7.94 4.89 10.19
C ARG A 13 -8.29 3.61 10.97
N ARG A 14 -7.60 2.50 10.67
CA ARG A 14 -7.82 1.19 11.31
C ARG A 14 -6.64 0.77 12.17
N ARG A 15 -6.84 -0.25 13.03
CA ARG A 15 -5.76 -0.82 13.84
C ARG A 15 -4.77 -1.56 12.94
N CYS A 16 -3.46 -1.37 13.19
CA CYS A 16 -2.39 -2.13 12.55
C CYS A 16 -1.95 -3.22 13.52
N THR A 17 -2.23 -4.47 13.21
CA THR A 17 -1.79 -5.64 13.99
C THR A 17 -0.37 -6.05 13.60
N GLN A 18 0.27 -6.91 14.41
CA GLN A 18 1.57 -7.48 14.07
C GLN A 18 1.53 -8.31 12.77
N ASP A 19 0.40 -8.99 12.53
CA ASP A 19 0.12 -9.79 11.32
C ASP A 19 -0.44 -8.96 10.15
N CYS A 20 -0.17 -7.65 10.11
CA CYS A 20 -0.76 -6.80 9.08
C CYS A 20 -0.12 -7.07 7.71
N ILE A 21 -0.87 -7.71 6.81
CA ILE A 21 -0.45 -7.99 5.43
C ILE A 21 -0.03 -6.75 4.64
N LEU A 22 -0.47 -5.54 5.04
CA LEU A 22 -0.11 -4.28 4.38
C LEU A 22 1.19 -3.68 4.91
N SER A 23 1.64 -4.10 6.10
CA SER A 23 2.82 -3.57 6.79
C SER A 23 4.12 -3.69 5.99
N PRO A 24 4.46 -4.86 5.40
CA PRO A 24 5.70 -4.98 4.62
C PRO A 24 5.69 -4.14 3.33
N TYR A 25 4.51 -3.83 2.78
CA TYR A 25 4.37 -3.13 1.50
C TYR A 25 4.21 -1.61 1.65
N PHE A 26 3.59 -1.17 2.74
CA PHE A 26 3.28 0.23 3.03
C PHE A 26 3.91 0.68 4.35
N PRO A 27 5.25 0.76 4.44
CA PRO A 27 5.93 1.24 5.64
C PRO A 27 5.51 2.67 5.99
N SER A 28 5.58 3.01 7.28
CA SER A 28 5.12 4.29 7.81
C SER A 28 5.89 5.52 7.28
N ASN A 29 7.06 5.32 6.67
CA ASN A 29 7.91 6.38 6.12
C ASN A 29 7.35 6.98 4.82
N ASN A 30 6.51 6.23 4.08
CA ASN A 30 6.04 6.61 2.75
C ASN A 30 4.50 6.62 2.69
N PRO A 31 3.82 7.54 3.39
CA PRO A 31 2.36 7.61 3.44
C PRO A 31 1.72 7.83 2.05
N GLN A 32 2.41 8.56 1.16
CA GLN A 32 1.96 8.84 -0.20
C GLN A 32 1.80 7.57 -1.04
N ARG A 33 2.60 6.53 -0.78
CA ARG A 33 2.55 5.27 -1.55
C ARG A 33 1.17 4.62 -1.47
N PHE A 34 0.58 4.59 -0.28
CA PHE A 34 -0.77 4.04 -0.11
C PHE A 34 -1.83 4.94 -0.74
N ALA A 35 -1.69 6.27 -0.64
CA ALA A 35 -2.64 7.21 -1.24
C ALA A 35 -2.71 7.06 -2.76
N SER A 36 -1.57 6.94 -3.45
CA SER A 36 -1.51 6.73 -4.91
C SER A 36 -2.17 5.41 -5.33
N VAL A 37 -1.82 4.31 -4.67
CA VAL A 37 -2.38 2.99 -4.97
C VAL A 37 -3.87 2.94 -4.64
N HIS A 38 -4.29 3.52 -3.52
CA HIS A 38 -5.70 3.64 -3.14
C HIS A 38 -6.49 4.47 -4.15
N ARG A 39 -5.93 5.55 -4.70
CA ARG A 39 -6.61 6.39 -5.70
C ARG A 39 -6.94 5.62 -6.98
N ILE A 40 -6.08 4.70 -7.39
CA ILE A 40 -6.23 3.97 -8.67
C ILE A 40 -7.07 2.71 -8.48
N TYR A 41 -6.80 1.93 -7.42
CA TYR A 41 -7.43 0.63 -7.21
C TYR A 41 -8.56 0.65 -6.18
N GLY A 42 -8.53 1.56 -5.21
CA GLY A 42 -9.42 1.55 -4.05
C GLY A 42 -9.03 0.49 -3.00
N ALA A 43 -9.37 0.74 -1.74
CA ALA A 43 -8.95 -0.09 -0.59
C ALA A 43 -9.26 -1.60 -0.73
N SER A 44 -10.44 -1.93 -1.24
CA SER A 44 -10.91 -3.31 -1.40
C SER A 44 -10.12 -4.09 -2.46
N ASN A 45 -9.71 -3.43 -3.54
CA ASN A 45 -8.93 -4.08 -4.59
C ASN A 45 -7.44 -4.17 -4.23
N VAL A 46 -6.91 -3.22 -3.45
CA VAL A 46 -5.53 -3.33 -2.90
C VAL A 46 -5.37 -4.59 -2.06
N THR A 47 -6.36 -4.90 -1.23
CA THR A 47 -6.33 -6.11 -0.39
C THR A 47 -6.37 -7.38 -1.24
N LYS A 48 -7.20 -7.40 -2.31
CA LYS A 48 -7.28 -8.52 -3.27
C LYS A 48 -5.99 -8.70 -4.08
N LEU A 49 -5.38 -7.61 -4.54
CA LEU A 49 -4.11 -7.63 -5.28
C LEU A 49 -2.98 -8.28 -4.49
N LEU A 50 -2.92 -8.00 -3.19
CA LEU A 50 -1.90 -8.57 -2.29
C LEU A 50 -2.17 -10.02 -1.90
N GLN A 51 -3.42 -10.47 -1.95
CA GLN A 51 -3.76 -11.88 -1.72
C GLN A 51 -3.49 -12.75 -2.94
N PHE A 52 -3.68 -12.22 -4.15
CA PHE A 52 -3.56 -13.01 -5.38
C PHE A 52 -2.12 -13.19 -5.86
N LYS A 53 -1.20 -12.28 -5.51
CA LYS A 53 0.23 -12.44 -5.77
C LYS A 53 1.09 -11.77 -4.68
N PRO A 54 2.16 -12.42 -4.18
CA PRO A 54 3.22 -11.70 -3.47
C PRO A 54 3.87 -10.62 -4.35
N ASP A 55 3.77 -10.75 -5.68
CA ASP A 55 4.14 -9.76 -6.69
C ASP A 55 3.13 -8.62 -6.90
N GLY A 56 2.05 -8.52 -6.12
CA GLY A 56 1.09 -7.40 -6.21
C GLY A 56 1.76 -6.02 -6.04
N VAL A 57 2.94 -6.00 -5.43
CA VAL A 57 3.83 -4.84 -5.35
C VAL A 57 4.35 -4.41 -6.71
N LEU A 58 4.70 -5.33 -7.62
CA LEU A 58 5.21 -4.97 -8.95
C LEU A 58 4.15 -4.24 -9.78
N LEU A 59 2.87 -4.58 -9.61
CA LEU A 59 1.79 -3.81 -10.22
C LEU A 59 1.65 -2.43 -9.58
N ALA A 60 1.69 -2.32 -8.25
CA ALA A 60 1.68 -1.03 -7.57
C ALA A 60 2.91 -0.18 -7.92
N ASP A 61 4.09 -0.79 -8.09
CA ASP A 61 5.35 -0.15 -8.47
C ASP A 61 5.34 0.28 -9.94
N SER A 62 4.82 -0.57 -10.84
CA SER A 62 4.57 -0.22 -12.24
C SER A 62 3.54 0.90 -12.38
N THR A 63 2.54 0.94 -11.50
CA THR A 63 1.56 2.05 -11.49
C THR A 63 2.17 3.32 -10.92
N LEU A 64 3.03 3.22 -9.90
CA LEU A 64 3.82 4.37 -9.42
C LEU A 64 4.79 4.87 -10.51
N TYR A 65 5.35 3.96 -11.31
CA TYR A 65 6.19 4.27 -12.47
C TYR A 65 5.38 5.00 -13.54
N THR A 66 4.19 4.50 -13.92
CA THR A 66 3.31 5.17 -14.90
C THR A 66 2.77 6.50 -14.38
N THR A 67 2.49 6.62 -13.07
CA THR A 67 2.02 7.88 -12.47
C THR A 67 3.14 8.94 -12.41
N ARG A 68 4.42 8.54 -12.30
CA ARG A 68 5.57 9.47 -12.37
C ARG A 68 5.96 9.87 -13.79
N HIS A 69 5.62 9.06 -14.80
CA HIS A 69 6.00 9.31 -16.18
C HIS A 69 4.95 10.10 -16.97
N TRP A 70 3.76 10.32 -16.41
CA TRP A 70 2.66 11.09 -17.01
C TRP A 70 2.29 12.30 -16.13
N ASN A 71 3.26 13.17 -15.89
CA ASN A 71 3.08 14.55 -15.41
C ASN A 71 4.19 15.41 -15.99
#